data_AF-A0A3Q8VH82-F1
#
_entry.id   AF-A0A3Q8VH82-F1
#
_cell.length_a   1.000
_cell.length_b   1.000
_cell.length_c   1.000
_cell.angle_alpha   90.00
_cell.angle_beta   90.00
_cell.angle_gamma   90.00
#
_symmetry.space_group_name_H-M   'P 1'
#
loop_
_entity.id
_entity.type
_entity.pdbx_description
1 polymer ?
#
loop_
_entity_poly.entity_id
_entity_poly.type
_entity_poly.pdbx_seq_one_letter_code
_entity_poly.pdbx_strand_id
1 'polypeptide(L)'
;MARTLPWRMIAAAGVLGLLLAAAPRLAGDDANVWLAVTALRTSAVAFALGAAFLLDDPARHTTAAVPTRRAVRHGLRLALLAPVAAGYWTGALLLVPGPLRPPAGAVTVEAAAVLALALTGSAFALHRGDGVRPGQAVAGFLLASAVLAPLLTPGSWALFVAPGDPRWAAGHDRWALLLCAVLAAGAVCATEPVRRYRLRGTGLRSPSGTSDPSRA
;
A
#
# COMPACT_ATOMS: atom_id res chain seq x y z
N MET A 1 -16.34 -10.40 -4.34
CA MET A 1 -15.25 -9.42 -4.16
C MET A 1 -15.56 -8.45 -3.02
N ALA A 2 -16.65 -7.68 -3.06
CA ALA A 2 -16.97 -6.71 -2.00
C ALA A 2 -17.14 -7.34 -0.60
N ARG A 3 -17.76 -8.54 -0.49
CA ARG A 3 -17.97 -9.24 0.79
C ARG A 3 -16.73 -9.93 1.38
N THR A 4 -15.66 -10.11 0.60
CA THR A 4 -14.45 -10.82 1.03
C THR A 4 -13.34 -9.87 1.49
N LEU A 5 -13.57 -8.56 1.40
CA LEU A 5 -12.62 -7.55 1.85
C LEU A 5 -12.79 -7.31 3.36
N PRO A 6 -11.71 -7.17 4.14
CA PRO A 6 -11.77 -6.89 5.57
C PRO A 6 -12.18 -5.42 5.83
N TRP A 7 -13.39 -5.05 5.41
CA TRP A 7 -13.94 -3.69 5.56
C TRP A 7 -13.91 -3.20 7.00
N ARG A 8 -14.06 -4.11 7.98
CA ARG A 8 -13.98 -3.77 9.40
C ARG A 8 -12.61 -3.23 9.79
N MET A 9 -11.53 -3.82 9.27
CA MET A 9 -10.16 -3.34 9.55
C MET A 9 -9.91 -2.00 8.89
N ILE A 10 -10.36 -1.82 7.65
CA ILE A 10 -10.22 -0.56 6.91
C ILE A 10 -11.04 0.55 7.56
N ALA A 11 -12.27 0.24 7.97
CA ALA A 11 -13.14 1.18 8.67
C ALA A 11 -12.57 1.55 10.04
N ALA A 12 -12.08 0.57 10.83
CA ALA A 12 -11.46 0.83 12.11
C ALA A 12 -10.18 1.68 11.97
N ALA A 13 -9.31 1.34 11.01
CA ALA A 13 -8.10 2.11 10.71
C ALA A 13 -8.44 3.52 10.19
N GLY A 14 -9.47 3.66 9.35
CA GLY A 14 -9.95 4.94 8.85
C GLY A 14 -10.55 5.80 9.97
N VAL A 15 -11.39 5.25 10.84
CA VAL A 15 -11.92 5.97 12.00
C VAL A 15 -10.79 6.42 12.91
N LEU A 16 -9.85 5.53 13.24
CA LEU A 16 -8.68 5.88 14.06
C LEU A 16 -7.85 7.00 13.40
N GLY A 17 -7.60 6.90 12.09
CA GLY A 17 -6.85 7.93 11.37
C GLY A 17 -7.60 9.28 11.30
N LEU A 18 -8.92 9.28 11.18
CA LEU A 18 -9.71 10.52 11.24
C LEU A 18 -9.68 11.13 12.65
N LEU A 19 -9.74 10.31 13.70
CA LEU A 19 -9.58 10.77 15.08
C LEU A 19 -8.21 11.43 15.29
N LEU A 20 -7.15 10.85 14.74
CA LEU A 20 -5.81 11.45 14.77
C LEU A 20 -5.77 12.78 14.00
N ALA A 21 -6.40 12.86 12.82
CA ALA A 21 -6.47 14.10 12.04
C ALA A 21 -7.31 15.20 12.74
N ALA A 22 -8.22 14.84 13.64
CA ALA A 22 -9.00 15.78 14.45
C ALA A 22 -8.23 16.32 15.67
N ALA A 23 -7.06 15.76 16.01
CA ALA A 23 -6.28 16.18 17.18
C ALA A 23 -5.96 17.70 17.22
N PRO A 24 -5.60 18.37 16.10
CA PRO A 24 -5.38 19.82 16.11
C PRO A 24 -6.64 20.64 16.41
N ARG A 25 -7.84 20.09 16.16
CA ARG A 25 -9.10 20.75 16.54
C ARG A 25 -9.40 20.61 18.03
N LEU A 26 -9.05 19.47 18.61
CA LEU A 26 -9.25 19.20 20.03
C LEU A 26 -8.26 19.98 20.90
N ALA A 27 -7.07 20.28 20.36
CA ALA A 27 -6.04 21.07 21.03
C ALA A 27 -6.37 22.58 21.11
N GLY A 28 -7.35 23.07 20.35
CA GLY A 28 -7.77 24.48 20.42
C GLY A 28 -6.64 25.46 20.11
N ASP A 29 -6.44 26.44 21.00
CA ASP A 29 -5.47 27.52 20.81
C ASP A 29 -4.00 27.08 20.93
N ASP A 30 -3.72 25.91 21.52
CA ASP A 30 -2.36 25.35 21.61
C ASP A 30 -1.93 24.63 20.31
N ALA A 31 -2.84 24.55 19.33
CA ALA A 31 -2.56 23.86 18.08
C ALA A 31 -1.62 24.68 17.19
N ASN A 32 -0.50 24.06 16.79
CA ASN A 32 0.45 24.64 15.85
C ASN A 32 0.48 23.89 14.51
N VAL A 33 1.09 24.51 13.50
CA VAL A 33 1.16 23.96 12.12
C VAL A 33 1.93 22.63 12.09
N TRP A 34 2.93 22.46 12.96
CA TRP A 34 3.69 21.23 13.07
C TRP A 34 2.84 20.06 13.59
N LEU A 35 1.98 20.31 14.58
CA LEU A 35 1.01 19.35 15.10
C LEU A 35 0.00 18.95 14.01
N ALA A 36 -0.48 19.91 13.21
CA ALA A 36 -1.38 19.65 12.09
C ALA A 36 -0.75 18.74 11.03
N VAL A 37 0.49 19.01 10.62
CA VAL A 37 1.22 18.14 9.66
C VAL A 37 1.48 16.76 10.24
N THR A 38 1.90 16.69 11.50
CA THR A 38 2.20 15.41 12.15
C THR A 38 0.94 14.57 12.31
N ALA A 39 -0.19 15.18 12.68
CA ALA A 39 -1.50 14.53 12.73
C ALA A 39 -1.97 14.00 11.36
N LEU A 40 -1.73 14.75 10.28
CA LEU A 40 -2.03 14.28 8.92
C LEU A 40 -1.11 13.12 8.49
N ARG A 41 0.18 13.17 8.84
CA ARG A 41 1.13 12.08 8.58
C ARG A 41 0.74 10.81 9.32
N THR A 42 0.38 10.89 10.60
CA THR A 42 -0.05 9.72 11.39
C THR A 42 -1.38 9.17 10.89
N SER A 43 -2.31 10.04 10.49
CA SER A 43 -3.56 9.68 9.82
C SER A 43 -3.30 8.86 8.54
N ALA A 44 -2.43 9.36 7.66
CA ALA A 44 -2.04 8.66 6.43
C ALA A 44 -1.42 7.27 6.70
N VAL A 45 -0.52 7.18 7.68
CA VAL A 45 0.08 5.90 8.10
C VAL A 45 -0.98 4.94 8.62
N ALA A 46 -1.89 5.39 9.49
CA ALA A 46 -2.97 4.56 10.03
C ALA A 46 -3.85 3.98 8.93
N PHE A 47 -4.23 4.79 7.94
CA PHE A 47 -5.00 4.32 6.79
C PHE A 47 -4.20 3.33 5.93
N ALA A 48 -2.93 3.61 5.67
CA ALA A 48 -2.05 2.74 4.89
C ALA A 48 -1.83 1.37 5.56
N LEU A 49 -1.76 1.32 6.89
CA LEU A 49 -1.74 0.06 7.65
C LEU A 49 -3.00 -0.76 7.38
N GLY A 50 -4.18 -0.14 7.46
CA GLY A 50 -5.45 -0.79 7.10
C GLY A 50 -5.47 -1.30 5.65
N ALA A 51 -4.91 -0.51 4.73
CA ALA A 51 -4.79 -0.89 3.32
C ALA A 51 -3.81 -2.05 3.09
N ALA A 52 -2.74 -2.18 3.88
CA ALA A 52 -1.80 -3.30 3.78
C ALA A 52 -2.48 -4.66 3.99
N PHE A 53 -3.49 -4.71 4.86
CA PHE A 53 -4.31 -5.90 5.12
C PHE A 53 -5.39 -6.17 4.06
N LEU A 54 -5.68 -5.23 3.14
CA LEU A 54 -6.66 -5.43 2.06
C LEU A 54 -6.30 -6.62 1.15
N LEU A 55 -5.01 -6.89 1.02
CA LEU A 55 -4.49 -7.97 0.20
C LEU A 55 -4.34 -9.30 0.95
N ASP A 56 -4.49 -9.29 2.29
CA ASP A 56 -4.50 -10.49 3.12
C ASP A 56 -5.89 -11.16 2.97
N ASP A 57 -5.99 -12.10 2.04
CA ASP A 57 -7.22 -12.87 1.77
C ASP A 57 -7.19 -14.16 2.62
N PRO A 58 -7.95 -14.27 3.72
CA PRO A 58 -7.94 -15.46 4.56
C PRO A 58 -8.53 -16.70 3.85
N ALA A 59 -9.22 -16.53 2.71
CA ALA A 59 -9.77 -17.62 1.91
C ALA A 59 -8.82 -18.08 0.77
N ARG A 60 -7.55 -17.70 0.81
CA ARG A 60 -6.55 -18.11 -0.20
C ARG A 60 -6.38 -19.63 -0.27
N HIS A 61 -6.65 -20.34 0.83
CA HIS A 61 -6.56 -21.81 0.90
C HIS A 61 -7.71 -22.54 0.19
N THR A 62 -8.85 -21.90 -0.08
CA THR A 62 -10.03 -22.54 -0.68
C THR A 62 -10.30 -22.11 -2.13
N THR A 63 -9.72 -21.00 -2.59
CA THR A 63 -9.99 -20.41 -3.92
C THR A 63 -8.85 -20.57 -4.94
N ALA A 64 -7.81 -21.33 -4.59
CA ALA A 64 -6.62 -21.55 -5.43
C ALA A 64 -6.92 -22.21 -6.80
N ALA A 65 -8.11 -22.81 -6.97
CA ALA A 65 -8.49 -23.54 -8.18
C ALA A 65 -9.02 -22.65 -9.34
N VAL A 66 -9.28 -21.36 -9.14
CA VAL A 66 -9.89 -20.51 -10.19
C VAL A 66 -8.81 -19.77 -10.99
N PRO A 67 -8.68 -20.01 -12.32
CA PRO A 67 -7.65 -19.43 -13.17
C PRO A 67 -8.01 -18.00 -13.60
N THR A 68 -8.25 -17.12 -12.62
CA THR A 68 -8.41 -15.69 -12.88
C THR A 68 -7.03 -15.02 -12.83
N ARG A 69 -6.70 -14.24 -13.87
CA ARG A 69 -5.42 -13.51 -13.94
C ARG A 69 -5.28 -12.61 -12.70
N ARG A 70 -4.22 -12.84 -11.93
CA ARG A 70 -3.89 -12.15 -10.67
C ARG A 70 -3.94 -10.62 -10.78
N ALA A 71 -3.48 -10.08 -11.90
CA ALA A 71 -3.50 -8.65 -12.22
C ALA A 71 -4.92 -8.04 -12.21
N VAL A 72 -5.92 -8.76 -12.73
CA VAL A 72 -7.31 -8.27 -12.76
C VAL A 72 -7.89 -8.21 -11.34
N ARG A 73 -7.57 -9.19 -10.49
CA ARG A 73 -8.04 -9.21 -9.09
C ARG A 73 -7.40 -8.08 -8.27
N HIS A 74 -6.12 -7.80 -8.48
CA HIS A 74 -5.43 -6.67 -7.82
C HIS A 74 -5.95 -5.33 -8.35
N GLY A 75 -6.06 -5.16 -9.67
CA GLY A 75 -6.59 -3.95 -10.30
C GLY A 75 -7.99 -3.61 -9.83
N LEU A 76 -8.89 -4.59 -9.73
CA LEU A 76 -10.26 -4.34 -9.25
C LEU A 76 -10.30 -3.95 -7.77
N ARG A 77 -9.46 -4.57 -6.92
CA ARG A 77 -9.36 -4.19 -5.49
C ARG A 77 -8.79 -2.79 -5.32
N LEU A 78 -7.80 -2.42 -6.14
CA LEU A 78 -7.22 -1.07 -6.16
C LEU A 78 -8.24 -0.03 -6.65
N ALA A 79 -8.98 -0.34 -7.72
CA ALA A 79 -10.01 0.54 -8.27
C ALA A 79 -11.15 0.81 -7.27
N LEU A 80 -11.51 -0.19 -6.44
CA LEU A 80 -12.48 -0.02 -5.35
C LEU A 80 -11.92 0.75 -4.15
N LEU A 81 -10.63 0.59 -3.84
CA LEU A 81 -9.99 1.31 -2.74
C LEU A 81 -9.77 2.80 -3.07
N ALA A 82 -9.46 3.13 -4.32
CA ALA A 82 -9.14 4.49 -4.76
C ALA A 82 -10.19 5.54 -4.36
N PRO A 83 -11.51 5.38 -4.63
CA PRO A 83 -12.51 6.37 -4.22
C PRO A 83 -12.67 6.45 -2.70
N VAL A 84 -12.53 5.32 -1.99
CA VAL A 84 -12.60 5.29 -0.52
C VAL A 84 -11.42 6.04 0.10
N ALA A 85 -10.21 5.83 -0.43
CA ALA A 85 -9.01 6.54 -0.02
C ALA A 85 -9.12 8.05 -0.29
N ALA A 86 -9.66 8.43 -1.45
CA ALA A 86 -9.88 9.83 -1.80
C ALA A 86 -10.90 10.51 -0.86
N GLY A 87 -12.02 9.85 -0.56
CA GLY A 87 -13.03 10.35 0.38
C GLY A 87 -12.48 10.49 1.80
N TYR A 88 -11.77 9.46 2.28
CA TYR A 88 -11.10 9.48 3.58
C TYR A 88 -10.09 10.63 3.69
N TRP A 89 -9.20 10.78 2.70
CA TRP A 89 -8.16 11.79 2.73
C TRP A 89 -8.73 13.21 2.64
N THR A 90 -9.76 13.41 1.83
CA THR A 90 -10.49 14.68 1.77
C THR A 90 -11.09 15.01 3.14
N GLY A 91 -11.69 14.03 3.82
CA GLY A 91 -12.17 14.18 5.20
C GLY A 91 -11.05 14.58 6.16
N ALA A 92 -9.90 13.91 6.11
CA ALA A 92 -8.75 14.23 6.96
C ALA A 92 -8.23 15.66 6.75
N LEU A 93 -8.13 16.12 5.49
CA LEU A 93 -7.75 17.51 5.19
C LEU A 93 -8.78 18.52 5.70
N LEU A 94 -10.07 18.20 5.54
CA LEU A 94 -11.16 19.04 6.07
C LEU A 94 -11.25 19.01 7.58
N LEU A 95 -10.63 18.04 8.26
CA LEU A 95 -10.52 17.99 9.73
C LEU A 95 -9.50 18.97 10.31
N VAL A 96 -8.58 19.49 9.50
CA VAL A 96 -7.59 20.47 9.96
C VAL A 96 -8.18 21.89 9.94
N PRO A 97 -8.00 22.69 11.02
CA PRO A 97 -8.43 24.10 11.06
C PRO A 97 -7.79 24.92 9.94
N GLY A 98 -8.57 25.80 9.29
CA GLY A 98 -8.12 26.63 8.17
C GLY A 98 -6.78 27.36 8.39
N PRO A 99 -6.54 28.02 9.54
CA PRO A 99 -5.30 28.74 9.82
C PRO A 99 -4.06 27.85 9.91
N LEU A 100 -4.25 26.56 10.21
CA LEU A 100 -3.18 25.59 10.43
C LEU A 100 -3.01 24.63 9.24
N ARG A 101 -3.74 24.86 8.13
CA ARG A 101 -3.71 23.96 6.97
C ARG A 101 -2.36 24.05 6.27
N PRO A 102 -1.58 22.96 6.24
CA PRO A 102 -0.36 22.91 5.45
C PRO A 102 -0.70 22.89 3.95
N PRO A 103 0.29 23.12 3.07
CA PRO A 103 0.13 23.00 1.63
C PRO A 103 -0.40 21.60 1.26
N ALA A 104 -1.68 21.52 0.87
CA ALA A 104 -2.37 20.23 0.71
C ALA A 104 -1.67 19.32 -0.30
N GLY A 105 -1.20 19.86 -1.42
CA GLY A 105 -0.50 19.08 -2.45
C GLY A 105 0.73 18.35 -1.90
N ALA A 106 1.56 19.05 -1.11
CA ALA A 106 2.76 18.49 -0.52
C ALA A 106 2.44 17.28 0.38
N VAL A 107 1.49 17.45 1.31
CA VAL A 107 1.08 16.38 2.23
C VAL A 107 0.32 15.25 1.51
N THR A 108 -0.40 15.54 0.41
CA THR A 108 -1.05 14.50 -0.39
C THR A 108 -0.04 13.58 -1.06
N VAL A 109 1.13 14.09 -1.48
CA VAL A 109 2.19 13.28 -2.08
C VAL A 109 2.79 12.33 -1.05
N GLU A 110 3.04 12.80 0.17
CA GLU A 110 3.50 11.94 1.28
C GLU A 110 2.49 10.82 1.55
N ALA A 111 1.21 11.16 1.69
CA ALA A 111 0.15 10.20 1.95
C ALA A 111 0.01 9.17 0.81
N ALA A 112 0.07 9.62 -0.44
CA ALA A 112 0.05 8.75 -1.61
C ALA A 112 1.25 7.81 -1.65
N ALA A 113 2.45 8.28 -1.30
CA ALA A 113 3.66 7.46 -1.27
C ALA A 113 3.58 6.36 -0.22
N VAL A 114 3.12 6.68 1.00
CA VAL A 114 2.95 5.71 2.08
C VAL A 114 1.90 4.65 1.70
N LEU A 115 0.78 5.07 1.10
CA LEU A 115 -0.24 4.16 0.62
C LEU A 115 0.28 3.25 -0.52
N ALA A 116 1.02 3.81 -1.47
CA ALA A 116 1.61 3.07 -2.57
C ALA A 116 2.65 2.05 -2.06
N LEU A 117 3.45 2.40 -1.06
CA LEU A 117 4.41 1.50 -0.40
C LEU A 117 3.69 0.32 0.25
N ALA A 118 2.61 0.59 0.98
CA ALA A 118 1.81 -0.45 1.62
C ALA A 118 1.26 -1.45 0.60
N LEU A 119 0.66 -0.95 -0.48
CA LEU A 119 0.05 -1.78 -1.50
C LEU A 119 1.09 -2.57 -2.31
N THR A 120 2.18 -1.92 -2.70
CA THR A 120 3.26 -2.55 -3.48
C THR A 120 4.02 -3.57 -2.65
N GLY A 121 4.31 -3.25 -1.38
CA GLY A 121 4.94 -4.16 -0.43
C GLY A 121 4.10 -5.42 -0.19
N SER A 122 2.79 -5.27 0.02
CA SER A 122 1.88 -6.40 0.19
C SER A 122 1.78 -7.26 -1.08
N ALA A 123 1.73 -6.64 -2.26
CA ALA A 123 1.73 -7.37 -3.54
C ALA A 123 3.04 -8.15 -3.77
N PHE A 124 4.18 -7.56 -3.41
CA PHE A 124 5.49 -8.17 -3.51
C PHE A 124 5.69 -9.32 -2.52
N ALA A 125 5.29 -9.14 -1.25
CA ALA A 125 5.33 -10.18 -0.23
C ALA A 125 4.51 -11.40 -0.65
N LEU A 126 3.34 -11.18 -1.26
CA LEU A 126 2.53 -12.24 -1.85
C LEU A 126 3.16 -12.91 -3.08
N HIS A 127 4.10 -12.25 -3.77
CA HIS A 127 4.77 -12.78 -4.95
C HIS A 127 6.03 -13.59 -4.59
N ARG A 128 6.74 -13.23 -3.50
CA ARG A 128 7.96 -13.93 -3.06
C ARG A 128 7.79 -14.95 -1.93
N GLY A 129 6.72 -14.89 -1.14
CA GLY A 129 6.55 -15.73 0.04
C GLY A 129 5.60 -16.92 -0.13
N ASP A 130 6.02 -18.10 0.33
CA ASP A 130 5.20 -19.32 0.45
C ASP A 130 4.49 -19.47 1.83
N GLY A 131 4.61 -18.51 2.77
CA GLY A 131 4.04 -18.65 4.12
C GLY A 131 3.78 -17.37 4.94
N VAL A 132 2.65 -17.43 5.67
CA VAL A 132 2.13 -16.65 6.84
C VAL A 132 2.08 -15.10 6.74
N ARG A 133 0.86 -14.59 6.48
CA ARG A 133 0.36 -13.22 6.78
C ARG A 133 1.21 -12.05 6.24
N PRO A 134 1.32 -11.90 4.91
CA PRO A 134 2.05 -10.80 4.26
C PRO A 134 1.61 -9.40 4.73
N GLY A 135 0.35 -9.22 5.12
CA GLY A 135 -0.15 -7.94 5.66
C GLY A 135 0.55 -7.53 6.95
N GLN A 136 0.87 -8.48 7.85
CA GLN A 136 1.54 -8.19 9.12
C GLN A 136 2.99 -7.76 8.94
N ALA A 137 3.73 -8.41 8.04
CA ALA A 137 5.12 -8.06 7.77
C ALA A 137 5.25 -6.65 7.17
N VAL A 138 4.37 -6.31 6.22
CA VAL A 138 4.35 -4.99 5.59
C VAL A 138 3.88 -3.91 6.57
N ALA A 139 2.86 -4.20 7.37
CA ALA A 139 2.41 -3.30 8.42
C ALA A 139 3.53 -3.03 9.45
N GLY A 140 4.24 -4.08 9.88
CA GLY A 140 5.38 -3.96 10.78
C GLY A 140 6.51 -3.14 10.18
N PHE A 141 6.86 -3.37 8.91
CA PHE A 141 7.88 -2.60 8.20
C PHE A 141 7.49 -1.12 8.07
N LEU A 142 6.24 -0.81 7.69
CA LEU A 142 5.76 0.56 7.58
C LEU A 142 5.79 1.28 8.94
N LEU A 143 5.35 0.60 9.99
CA LEU A 143 5.30 1.16 11.33
C LEU A 143 6.71 1.40 11.87
N ALA A 144 7.61 0.42 11.70
CA ALA A 144 9.02 0.58 12.03
C ALA A 144 9.65 1.73 11.24
N SER A 145 9.37 1.84 9.93
CA SER A 145 9.88 2.91 9.09
C SER A 145 9.33 4.28 9.48
N ALA A 146 8.05 4.38 9.84
CA ALA A 146 7.43 5.63 10.28
C ALA A 146 8.05 6.16 11.58
N VAL A 147 8.49 5.25 12.48
CA VAL A 147 9.16 5.61 13.74
C VAL A 147 10.65 5.88 13.51
N LEU A 148 11.34 4.99 12.80
CA LEU A 148 12.79 5.03 12.63
C LEU A 148 13.25 6.05 11.60
N ALA A 149 12.48 6.30 10.53
CA ALA A 149 12.92 7.23 9.49
C ALA A 149 13.13 8.65 10.05
N PRO A 150 12.24 9.26 10.84
CA PRO A 150 12.51 10.56 11.46
C PRO A 150 13.75 10.58 12.36
N LEU A 151 14.09 9.46 13.01
CA LEU A 151 15.22 9.33 13.93
C LEU A 151 16.56 9.08 13.22
N LEU A 152 16.54 8.31 12.13
CA LEU A 152 17.73 7.84 11.42
C LEU A 152 18.03 8.63 10.15
N THR A 153 17.07 9.43 9.67
CA THR A 153 17.28 10.22 8.45
C THR A 153 18.28 11.33 8.75
N PRO A 154 19.44 11.38 8.06
CA PRO A 154 20.39 12.45 8.23
C PRO A 154 19.73 13.80 7.98
N GLY A 155 20.08 14.82 8.75
CA GLY A 155 19.49 16.16 8.59
C GLY A 155 19.60 16.73 7.17
N SER A 156 20.55 16.26 6.35
CA SER A 156 20.73 16.60 4.94
C SER A 156 19.66 16.06 3.99
N TRP A 157 18.98 14.97 4.36
CA TRP A 157 17.96 14.32 3.55
C TRP A 157 16.57 14.94 3.71
N ALA A 158 16.35 15.78 4.73
CA ALA A 158 15.24 16.71 4.82
C ALA A 158 13.86 16.09 4.43
N LEU A 159 13.63 14.82 4.77
CA LEU A 159 12.42 14.09 4.38
C LEU A 159 11.21 14.48 5.25
N PHE A 160 11.48 14.87 6.50
CA PHE A 160 10.50 15.29 7.49
C PHE A 160 10.81 16.72 7.93
N VAL A 161 10.55 17.65 7.02
CA VAL A 161 10.79 19.08 7.26
C VAL A 161 9.53 19.71 7.83
N ALA A 162 9.67 20.74 8.66
CA ALA A 162 8.55 21.52 9.18
C ALA A 162 8.09 22.56 8.14
N PRO A 163 6.78 22.87 8.06
CA PRO A 163 6.29 23.94 7.19
C PRO A 163 6.97 25.27 7.53
N GLY A 164 7.55 25.93 6.52
CA GLY A 164 8.28 27.20 6.67
C GLY A 164 9.81 27.08 6.60
N ASP A 165 10.38 25.88 6.67
CA ASP A 165 11.81 25.67 6.39
C ASP A 165 12.06 25.74 4.86
N PRO A 166 13.11 26.45 4.40
CA PRO A 166 13.45 26.56 2.97
C PRO A 166 13.59 25.22 2.24
N ARG A 167 13.92 24.14 2.97
CA ARG A 167 14.12 22.79 2.43
C ARG A 167 12.82 22.02 2.21
N TRP A 168 11.67 22.60 2.58
CA TRP A 168 10.36 21.96 2.45
C TRP A 168 10.07 21.48 1.03
N ALA A 169 10.35 22.31 0.01
CA ALA A 169 10.12 21.95 -1.38
C ALA A 169 10.98 20.74 -1.81
N ALA A 170 12.29 20.81 -1.53
CA ALA A 170 13.23 19.74 -1.87
C ALA A 170 12.92 18.40 -1.16
N GLY A 171 12.36 18.46 0.06
CA GLY A 171 11.86 17.27 0.77
C GLY A 171 10.69 16.61 0.04
N HIS A 172 9.75 17.40 -0.47
CA HIS A 172 8.60 16.89 -1.20
C HIS A 172 8.94 16.40 -2.61
N ASP A 173 9.96 16.96 -3.26
CA ASP A 173 10.49 16.41 -4.51
C ASP A 173 11.03 14.98 -4.30
N ARG A 174 11.70 14.73 -3.16
CA ARG A 174 12.17 13.38 -2.79
C ARG A 174 11.01 12.43 -2.53
N TRP A 175 9.94 12.89 -1.90
CA TRP A 175 8.70 12.12 -1.75
C TRP A 175 8.03 11.81 -3.10
N ALA A 176 8.02 12.76 -4.03
CA ALA A 176 7.50 12.54 -5.38
C ALA A 176 8.34 11.50 -6.14
N LEU A 177 9.67 11.56 -6.04
CA LEU A 177 10.58 10.56 -6.60
C LEU A 177 10.35 9.18 -5.98
N LEU A 178 10.19 9.11 -4.65
CA LEU A 178 9.86 7.88 -3.93
C LEU A 178 8.55 7.28 -4.44
N LEU A 179 7.50 8.09 -4.58
CA LEU A 179 6.21 7.67 -5.13
C LEU A 179 6.38 7.10 -6.54
N CYS A 180 7.10 7.80 -7.42
CA CYS A 180 7.35 7.34 -8.79
C CYS A 180 8.09 5.99 -8.81
N ALA A 181 9.13 5.84 -7.99
CA ALA A 181 9.90 4.60 -7.88
C ALA A 181 9.04 3.43 -7.40
N VAL A 182 8.17 3.67 -6.41
CA VAL A 182 7.26 2.65 -5.85
C VAL A 182 6.20 2.26 -6.87
N LEU A 183 5.60 3.21 -7.58
CA LEU A 183 4.65 2.92 -8.65
C LEU A 183 5.29 2.14 -9.80
N ALA A 184 6.52 2.48 -10.19
CA ALA A 184 7.28 1.74 -11.20
C ALA A 184 7.57 0.30 -10.74
N ALA A 185 8.03 0.11 -9.50
CA ALA A 185 8.24 -1.21 -8.93
C ALA A 185 6.93 -2.03 -8.88
N GLY A 186 5.82 -1.39 -8.49
CA GLY A 186 4.49 -2.00 -8.49
C GLY A 186 4.04 -2.42 -9.89
N ALA A 187 4.26 -1.59 -10.91
CA ALA A 187 3.96 -1.91 -12.30
C ALA A 187 4.79 -3.11 -12.78
N VAL A 188 6.10 -3.13 -12.52
CA VAL A 188 6.97 -4.27 -12.86
C VAL A 188 6.48 -5.56 -12.19
N CYS A 189 6.13 -5.51 -10.90
CA CYS A 189 5.58 -6.65 -10.18
C CYS A 189 4.21 -7.12 -10.73
N ALA A 190 3.38 -6.20 -11.22
CA ALA A 190 2.07 -6.51 -11.79
C ALA A 190 2.15 -7.10 -13.20
N THR A 191 3.22 -6.81 -13.95
CA THR A 191 3.43 -7.26 -15.34
C THR A 191 3.91 -8.71 -15.50
N GLU A 192 3.72 -9.57 -14.49
CA GLU A 192 4.22 -10.95 -14.55
C GLU A 192 3.82 -11.71 -15.84
N PRO A 193 4.77 -12.42 -16.48
CA PRO A 193 4.78 -12.61 -17.92
C PRO A 193 3.91 -13.78 -18.36
N VAL A 194 3.00 -13.50 -19.29
CA VAL A 194 2.23 -14.47 -20.10
C VAL A 194 3.12 -15.52 -20.81
N ARG A 195 4.45 -15.32 -20.84
CA ARG A 195 5.41 -16.15 -21.59
C ARG A 195 5.78 -17.50 -20.98
N ARG A 196 5.58 -17.76 -19.67
CA ARG A 196 6.05 -19.03 -19.05
C ARG A 196 5.14 -20.25 -19.29
N TYR A 197 3.93 -20.07 -19.78
CA TYR A 197 3.02 -21.20 -20.06
C TYR A 197 3.26 -21.90 -21.41
N ARG A 198 3.97 -21.28 -22.37
CA ARG A 198 4.22 -21.93 -23.68
C ARG A 198 5.39 -22.90 -23.71
N LEU A 199 6.31 -22.84 -22.74
CA LEU A 199 7.51 -23.68 -22.74
C LEU A 199 7.37 -24.99 -21.95
N ARG A 200 6.25 -25.19 -21.22
CA ARG A 200 5.99 -26.45 -20.50
C ARG A 200 4.96 -27.36 -21.19
N GLY A 201 4.39 -26.93 -22.32
CA GLY A 201 3.42 -27.69 -23.12
C GLY A 201 4.05 -28.58 -24.21
N THR A 202 5.34 -28.44 -24.51
CA THR A 202 6.06 -29.28 -25.50
C THR A 202 6.71 -30.52 -24.88
N GLY A 203 6.28 -30.91 -23.68
CA GLY A 203 6.75 -32.11 -22.97
C GLY A 203 5.74 -33.26 -22.97
N LEU A 204 4.80 -33.33 -23.93
CA LEU A 204 4.03 -34.56 -24.17
C LEU A 204 4.91 -35.53 -24.97
N ARG A 205 5.84 -36.20 -24.27
CA ARG A 205 6.37 -37.48 -24.75
C ARG A 205 5.21 -38.46 -24.76
N SER A 206 4.63 -38.66 -25.93
CA SER A 206 3.80 -39.82 -26.26
C SER A 206 4.70 -41.07 -26.21
N PRO A 207 4.45 -42.06 -25.34
CA PRO A 207 4.94 -43.41 -25.55
C PRO A 207 3.85 -44.15 -26.33
N SER A 208 3.72 -43.82 -27.61
CA SER A 208 2.99 -44.65 -28.57
C SER A 208 3.97 -45.66 -29.14
N GLY A 209 3.99 -46.84 -28.53
CA GLY A 209 4.72 -48.02 -28.99
C GLY A 209 3.94 -49.28 -28.61
N THR A 210 2.73 -49.41 -29.14
CA THR A 210 2.14 -50.72 -29.55
C THR A 210 3.05 -51.28 -30.65
N SER A 211 3.42 -52.56 -30.79
CA SER A 211 2.77 -53.87 -30.68
C SER A 211 3.95 -54.88 -30.63
N ASP A 212 3.88 -56.12 -30.16
CA ASP A 212 3.00 -57.20 -30.60
C ASP A 212 3.21 -58.46 -29.72
N PRO A 213 2.26 -59.41 -29.71
CA PRO A 213 2.27 -60.59 -28.86
C PRO A 213 2.92 -61.81 -29.55
N SER A 214 3.51 -62.71 -28.76
CA SER A 214 3.77 -64.08 -29.22
C SER A 214 3.66 -65.07 -28.07
N ARG A 215 2.67 -65.95 -28.25
CA ARG A 215 2.37 -67.20 -27.54
C ARG A 215 3.59 -68.12 -27.45
N ALA A 216 3.72 -68.84 -26.33
CA ALA A 216 3.47 -70.29 -26.20
C ALA A 216 3.93 -70.77 -24.82
#